data_AF-B5JG68-F1
#
_entry.id   AF-B5JG68-F1
#
_cell.length_a   1.000
_cell.length_b   1.000
_cell.length_c   1.000
_cell.angle_alpha   90.00
_cell.angle_beta   90.00
_cell.angle_gamma   90.00
#
_symmetry.space_group_name_H-M   'P 1'
#
loop_
_entity.id
_entity.type
_entity.pdbx_description
1 polymer ?
#
loop_
_entity_poly.entity_id
_entity_poly.type
_entity_poly.pdbx_seq_one_letter_code
_entity_poly.pdbx_strand_id
1 'polypeptide(L)'
;MTPTIAALSQQPTVSENVSFIIVGFLFVLVVLGALSLVTFLIGTVFKRLMAQHELHAKPTALAPAPVAPPASPKVEDGIPEHIVALIATATHIALKGRPQKIVSIRGASQHWAQEGRRQIFSSHRVR
;
A
#
# COMPACT_ATOMS: atom_id res chain seq x y z
N MET A 1 -66.89 20.08 10.27
CA MET A 1 -65.94 19.94 9.15
C MET A 1 -65.32 21.31 8.86
N THR A 2 -64.09 21.53 9.27
CA THR A 2 -63.18 22.54 8.69
C THR A 2 -61.78 22.13 9.15
N PRO A 3 -60.88 21.77 8.22
CA PRO A 3 -59.67 21.03 8.57
C PRO A 3 -58.59 21.97 9.10
N THR A 4 -57.98 21.55 10.22
CA THR A 4 -56.78 22.11 10.86
C THR A 4 -55.55 21.89 9.98
N ILE A 5 -55.48 22.54 8.81
CA ILE A 5 -54.33 22.49 7.88
C ILE A 5 -53.48 23.77 7.93
N ALA A 6 -53.71 24.65 8.92
CA ALA A 6 -52.86 25.82 9.18
C ALA A 6 -51.52 25.45 9.87
N ALA A 7 -51.06 24.20 9.75
CA ALA A 7 -49.67 23.83 9.95
C ALA A 7 -48.87 24.19 8.68
N LEU A 8 -48.93 25.46 8.28
CA LEU A 8 -48.13 25.98 7.18
C LEU A 8 -46.68 26.05 7.66
N SER A 9 -45.95 24.98 7.32
CA SER A 9 -44.55 25.02 6.93
C SER A 9 -43.73 26.14 7.60
N GLN A 10 -43.15 25.86 8.76
CA GLN A 10 -41.89 26.51 9.16
C GLN A 10 -40.83 26.13 8.12
N GLN A 11 -40.87 26.75 6.94
CA GLN A 11 -39.74 26.70 6.04
C GLN A 11 -38.65 27.56 6.69
N PRO A 12 -37.49 26.97 7.06
CA PRO A 12 -36.37 27.75 7.57
C PRO A 12 -36.07 28.86 6.58
N THR A 13 -35.82 30.06 7.11
CA THR A 13 -35.46 31.21 6.29
C THR A 13 -34.22 30.90 5.46
N VAL A 14 -34.02 31.55 4.31
CA VAL A 14 -32.83 31.32 3.47
C VAL A 14 -31.54 31.51 4.29
N SER A 15 -31.54 32.47 5.23
CA SER A 15 -30.46 32.70 6.19
C SER A 15 -30.19 31.52 7.13
N GLU A 16 -31.23 30.83 7.63
CA GLU A 16 -31.06 29.65 8.47
C GLU A 16 -30.50 28.48 7.65
N ASN A 17 -31.00 28.26 6.44
CA ASN A 17 -30.49 27.22 5.56
C ASN A 17 -29.00 27.43 5.25
N VAL A 18 -28.61 28.68 4.93
CA VAL A 18 -27.20 29.03 4.71
C VAL A 18 -26.37 28.78 5.98
N SER A 19 -26.90 29.10 7.17
CA SER A 19 -26.22 28.83 8.44
C SER A 19 -26.00 27.34 8.67
N PHE A 20 -27.01 26.49 8.41
CA PHE A 20 -26.88 25.04 8.53
C PHE A 20 -25.86 24.46 7.55
N ILE A 21 -25.84 24.96 6.32
CA ILE A 21 -24.87 24.53 5.30
C ILE A 21 -23.45 24.88 5.75
N ILE A 22 -23.22 26.12 6.22
CA ILE A 22 -21.90 26.56 6.67
C ILE A 22 -21.42 25.74 7.87
N VAL A 23 -22.30 25.52 8.87
CA VAL A 23 -21.96 24.74 10.06
C VAL A 23 -21.65 23.28 9.70
N GLY A 24 -22.48 22.65 8.86
CA GLY A 24 -22.25 21.29 8.39
C GLY A 24 -20.95 21.16 7.59
N PHE A 25 -20.67 22.12 6.71
CA PHE A 25 -19.43 22.15 5.93
C PHE A 25 -18.19 22.32 6.82
N LEU A 26 -18.22 23.26 7.78
CA LEU A 26 -17.16 23.44 8.76
C LEU A 26 -16.91 22.18 9.58
N PHE A 27 -17.98 21.52 10.03
CA PHE A 27 -17.87 20.27 10.77
C PHE A 27 -17.17 19.19 9.96
N VAL A 28 -17.55 19.02 8.69
CA VAL A 28 -16.91 18.06 7.77
C VAL A 28 -15.42 18.39 7.58
N LEU A 29 -15.06 19.67 7.40
CA LEU A 29 -13.66 20.08 7.30
C LEU A 29 -12.85 19.76 8.56
N VAL A 30 -13.45 19.95 9.75
CA VAL A 30 -12.78 19.60 11.02
C VAL A 30 -12.55 18.10 11.11
N VAL A 31 -13.54 17.28 10.75
CA VAL A 31 -13.42 15.80 10.76
C VAL A 31 -12.34 15.34 9.77
N LEU A 32 -12.35 15.87 8.55
CA LEU A 32 -11.32 15.58 7.53
C LEU A 32 -9.93 16.01 8.00
N GLY A 33 -9.83 17.18 8.62
CA GLY A 33 -8.58 17.70 9.21
C GLY A 33 -8.06 16.80 10.32
N ALA A 34 -8.94 16.35 11.23
CA ALA A 34 -8.56 15.44 12.31
C ALA A 34 -8.08 14.08 11.77
N LEU A 35 -8.80 13.49 10.81
CA LEU A 35 -8.38 12.25 10.15
C LEU A 35 -7.05 12.41 9.43
N SER A 36 -6.88 13.51 8.67
CA SER A 36 -5.61 13.84 8.00
C SER A 36 -4.46 13.97 9.00
N LEU A 37 -4.68 14.65 10.13
CA LEU A 37 -3.70 14.81 11.19
C LEU A 37 -3.27 13.47 11.77
N VAL A 38 -4.22 12.58 12.06
CA VAL A 38 -3.94 11.22 12.56
C VAL A 38 -3.12 10.43 11.55
N THR A 39 -3.48 10.45 10.26
CA THR A 39 -2.70 9.80 9.20
C THR A 39 -1.29 10.39 9.10
N PHE A 40 -1.16 11.71 9.24
CA PHE A 40 0.13 12.41 9.18
C PHE A 40 1.03 12.09 10.38
N LEU A 41 0.47 12.00 11.58
CA LEU A 41 1.15 11.58 12.81
C LEU A 41 1.75 10.17 12.64
N ILE A 42 0.94 9.22 12.16
CA ILE A 42 1.39 7.85 11.87
C ILE A 42 2.52 7.89 10.83
N GLY A 43 2.31 8.57 9.69
CA GLY A 43 3.33 8.69 8.65
C GLY A 43 4.63 9.33 9.15
N THR A 44 4.55 10.31 10.04
CA THR A 44 5.72 10.99 10.63
C THR A 44 6.52 10.06 11.55
N VAL A 45 5.85 9.25 12.37
CA VAL A 45 6.52 8.24 13.21
C VAL A 45 7.23 7.20 12.34
N PHE A 46 6.57 6.69 11.30
CA PHE A 46 7.19 5.74 10.37
C PHE A 46 8.40 6.35 9.63
N LYS A 47 8.31 7.60 9.17
CA LYS A 47 9.44 8.30 8.54
C LYS A 47 10.62 8.47 9.50
N ARG A 48 10.37 8.80 10.77
CA ARG A 48 11.43 8.92 11.79
C ARG A 48 12.09 7.57 12.08
N LEU A 49 11.33 6.49 12.15
CA LEU A 49 11.86 5.14 12.34
C LEU A 49 12.71 4.67 11.13
N MET A 50 12.25 4.93 9.91
CA MET A 50 13.02 4.64 8.70
C MET A 50 14.31 5.46 8.62
N ALA A 51 14.27 6.75 8.97
CA ALA A 51 15.47 7.60 9.02
C ALA A 51 16.50 7.09 10.04
N GLN A 52 16.06 6.52 11.16
CA GLN A 52 16.99 5.89 12.11
C GLN A 52 17.59 4.58 11.56
N HIS A 53 16.85 3.80 10.78
CA HIS A 53 17.41 2.64 10.08
C HIS A 53 18.47 3.03 9.03
N GLU A 54 18.32 4.17 8.35
CA GLU A 54 19.37 4.66 7.43
C GLU A 54 20.60 5.19 8.16
N LEU A 55 20.46 5.78 9.34
CA LEU A 55 21.60 6.19 10.18
C LEU A 55 22.33 5.00 10.81
N HIS A 56 21.63 3.90 11.07
CA HIS A 56 22.21 2.62 11.51
C HIS A 56 22.66 1.72 10.35
N ALA A 57 22.45 2.13 9.09
CA ALA A 57 23.21 1.62 7.96
C ALA A 57 24.64 2.16 8.08
N LYS A 58 25.37 1.56 9.03
CA LYS A 58 26.82 1.68 9.18
C LYS A 58 27.44 1.67 7.78
N PRO A 59 28.30 2.64 7.42
CA PRO A 59 29.17 2.45 6.27
C PRO A 59 29.96 1.17 6.56
N THR A 60 29.65 0.09 5.87
CA THR A 60 30.43 -1.13 5.96
C THR A 60 31.81 -0.78 5.43
N ALA A 61 32.67 -0.49 6.39
CA ALA A 61 34.11 -0.38 6.28
C ALA A 61 34.68 -1.60 5.57
N LEU A 62 35.74 -1.32 4.80
CA LEU A 62 36.76 -2.20 4.24
C LEU A 62 36.38 -3.67 4.01
N ALA A 63 36.34 -4.01 2.72
CA ALA A 63 36.32 -5.36 2.18
C ALA A 63 37.25 -6.34 2.94
N PRO A 64 36.71 -7.46 3.45
CA PRO A 64 37.49 -8.67 3.63
C PRO A 64 37.84 -9.26 2.25
N ALA A 65 39.01 -9.89 2.16
CA ALA A 65 39.60 -10.49 0.97
C ALA A 65 38.62 -11.34 0.12
N PRO A 66 38.85 -11.50 -1.20
CA PRO A 66 37.88 -12.07 -2.13
C PRO A 66 37.51 -13.51 -1.76
N VAL A 67 36.38 -13.68 -1.07
CA VAL A 67 35.65 -14.94 -1.09
C VAL A 67 34.97 -14.99 -2.44
N ALA A 68 35.17 -16.09 -3.18
CA ALA A 68 34.60 -16.30 -4.51
C ALA A 68 33.13 -15.85 -4.54
N PRO A 69 32.69 -15.05 -5.53
CA PRO A 69 31.33 -14.53 -5.56
C PRO A 69 30.34 -15.69 -5.46
N PRO A 70 29.36 -15.65 -4.54
CA PRO A 70 28.25 -16.57 -4.61
C PRO A 70 27.62 -16.41 -5.99
N ALA A 71 27.44 -17.52 -6.71
CA ALA A 71 26.88 -17.52 -8.05
C ALA A 71 25.63 -16.63 -8.10
N SER A 72 25.70 -15.55 -8.89
CA SER A 72 24.61 -14.60 -9.03
C SER A 72 23.35 -15.33 -9.49
N PRO A 73 22.17 -14.98 -8.95
CA PRO A 73 20.91 -15.56 -9.40
C PRO A 73 20.78 -15.38 -10.91
N LYS A 74 20.28 -16.41 -11.60
CA LYS A 74 20.02 -16.31 -13.04
C LYS A 74 18.81 -15.40 -13.23
N VAL A 75 19.04 -14.15 -13.61
CA VAL A 75 18.00 -13.15 -13.91
C VAL A 75 17.74 -13.16 -15.41
N GLU A 76 16.47 -13.24 -15.79
CA GLU A 76 16.05 -13.12 -17.19
C GLU A 76 16.27 -11.71 -17.74
N ASP A 77 16.66 -11.63 -19.01
CA ASP A 77 16.92 -10.35 -19.70
C ASP A 77 15.66 -9.48 -19.74
N GLY A 78 15.81 -8.20 -19.39
CA GLY A 78 14.71 -7.23 -19.36
C GLY A 78 14.08 -7.00 -17.99
N ILE A 79 14.56 -7.66 -16.93
CA ILE A 79 14.16 -7.35 -15.55
C ILE A 79 15.03 -6.20 -14.99
N PRO A 80 14.43 -5.07 -14.58
CA PRO A 80 15.19 -3.96 -14.00
C PRO A 80 15.88 -4.35 -12.69
N GLU A 81 17.08 -3.81 -12.44
CA GLU A 81 17.89 -4.12 -11.25
C GLU A 81 17.17 -3.81 -9.93
N HIS A 82 16.40 -2.72 -9.87
CA HIS A 82 15.63 -2.36 -8.68
C HIS A 82 14.56 -3.41 -8.31
N ILE A 83 14.04 -4.17 -9.28
CA ILE A 83 13.09 -5.26 -9.04
C ILE A 83 13.79 -6.45 -8.38
N VAL A 84 15.04 -6.74 -8.78
CA VAL A 84 15.85 -7.79 -8.17
C VAL A 84 16.11 -7.47 -6.69
N ALA A 85 16.49 -6.23 -6.38
CA ALA A 85 16.69 -5.76 -5.01
C ALA A 85 15.39 -5.83 -4.18
N LEU A 86 14.26 -5.47 -4.79
CA LEU A 86 12.94 -5.56 -4.15
C LEU A 86 12.58 -7.02 -3.82
N ILE A 87 12.78 -7.95 -4.76
CA ILE A 87 12.53 -9.39 -4.55
C ILE A 87 13.43 -9.95 -3.44
N ALA A 88 14.71 -9.57 -3.43
CA ALA A 88 15.64 -9.99 -2.38
C ALA A 88 15.21 -9.49 -0.99
N THR A 89 14.80 -8.23 -0.91
CA THR A 89 14.32 -7.61 0.34
C THR A 89 13.00 -8.25 0.82
N ALA A 90 12.04 -8.44 -0.09
CA ALA A 90 10.76 -9.06 0.21
C ALA A 90 10.94 -10.50 0.73
N THR A 91 11.84 -11.25 0.10
CA THR A 91 12.21 -12.62 0.47
C THR A 91 12.88 -12.66 1.85
N HIS A 92 13.78 -11.71 2.14
CA HIS A 92 14.41 -11.57 3.45
C HIS A 92 13.39 -11.34 4.58
N ILE A 93 12.42 -10.45 4.37
CA ILE A 93 11.37 -10.12 5.33
C ILE A 93 10.40 -11.28 5.51
N ALA A 94 9.90 -11.86 4.40
CA ALA A 94 8.88 -12.91 4.43
C ALA A 94 9.37 -14.17 5.15
N LEU A 95 10.66 -14.52 5.00
CA LEU A 95 11.24 -15.70 5.63
C LEU A 95 11.95 -15.41 6.96
N LYS A 96 11.72 -14.22 7.56
CA LYS A 96 12.23 -13.83 8.88
C LYS A 96 13.74 -14.06 9.03
N GLY A 97 14.51 -13.74 7.99
CA GLY A 97 15.97 -13.85 8.00
C GLY A 97 16.54 -15.27 7.98
N ARG A 98 15.74 -16.31 7.67
CA ARG A 98 16.28 -17.66 7.43
C ARG A 98 17.24 -17.65 6.22
N PRO A 99 18.32 -18.45 6.24
CA PRO A 99 19.27 -18.51 5.14
C PRO A 99 18.58 -19.06 3.89
N GLN A 100 18.62 -18.27 2.82
CA GLN A 100 17.89 -18.53 1.59
C GLN A 100 18.71 -18.05 0.40
N LYS A 101 18.71 -18.85 -0.67
CA LYS A 101 19.42 -18.57 -1.91
C LYS A 101 18.40 -18.42 -3.03
N ILE A 102 18.39 -17.25 -3.66
CA ILE A 102 17.61 -17.01 -4.87
C ILE A 102 18.33 -17.71 -6.02
N VAL A 103 17.66 -18.65 -6.68
CA VAL A 103 18.26 -19.46 -7.76
C VAL A 103 18.03 -18.83 -9.12
N SER A 104 16.79 -18.40 -9.40
CA SER A 104 16.43 -17.75 -10.65
C SER A 104 15.30 -16.75 -10.46
N ILE A 105 15.32 -15.69 -11.27
CA ILE A 105 14.26 -14.69 -11.37
C ILE A 105 13.82 -14.67 -12.83
N ARG A 106 12.53 -14.92 -13.06
CA ARG A 106 11.93 -14.97 -14.38
C ARG A 106 10.79 -13.97 -14.47
N GLY A 107 10.64 -13.34 -15.63
CA GLY A 107 9.51 -12.49 -15.92
C GLY A 107 8.23 -13.33 -15.98
N ALA A 108 7.14 -12.80 -15.45
CA ALA A 108 5.84 -13.39 -15.73
C ALA A 108 5.50 -13.10 -17.20
N SER A 109 5.13 -14.13 -17.96
CA SER A 109 4.63 -13.93 -19.32
C SER A 109 3.29 -13.19 -19.28
N GLN A 110 2.99 -12.39 -20.32
CA GLN A 110 1.70 -11.70 -20.49
C GLN A 110 0.49 -12.67 -20.47
N HIS A 111 0.74 -13.97 -20.56
CA HIS A 111 -0.27 -15.03 -20.51
C HIS A 111 -0.54 -15.59 -19.12
N TRP A 112 0.08 -15.07 -18.05
CA TRP A 112 -0.15 -15.55 -16.69
C TRP A 112 -1.62 -15.53 -16.28
N ALA A 113 -2.38 -14.52 -16.72
CA ALA A 113 -3.82 -14.43 -16.50
C ALA A 113 -4.61 -15.58 -17.17
N GLN A 114 -4.13 -16.11 -18.29
CA GLN A 114 -4.75 -17.25 -18.98
C GLN A 114 -4.41 -18.58 -18.29
N GLU A 115 -3.23 -18.68 -17.67
CA GLU A 115 -2.82 -19.87 -16.93
C GLU A 115 -3.68 -20.10 -15.68
N GLY A 116 -4.04 -19.02 -14.95
CA GLY A 116 -4.99 -19.11 -13.83
C GLY A 116 -6.36 -19.64 -14.27
N ARG A 117 -6.86 -19.20 -15.43
CA ARG A 117 -8.11 -19.73 -16.02
C ARG A 117 -7.98 -21.22 -16.34
N ARG A 118 -6.86 -21.63 -16.95
CA ARG A 118 -6.59 -23.05 -17.28
C ARG A 118 -6.54 -23.93 -16.04
N GLN A 119 -5.95 -23.46 -14.94
CA GLN A 119 -5.91 -24.20 -13.68
C GLN A 119 -7.33 -24.47 -13.14
N ILE A 120 -8.22 -23.48 -13.19
CA ILE A 120 -9.61 -23.62 -12.75
C ILE A 120 -10.31 -24.73 -13.53
N PHE A 121 -10.21 -24.74 -14.86
CA PHE A 121 -10.83 -25.77 -15.70
C PHE A 121 -10.13 -27.13 -15.66
N SER A 122 -8.82 -27.16 -15.39
CA SER A 122 -8.05 -28.41 -15.26
C SER A 122 -8.39 -29.21 -13.99
N SER A 123 -8.90 -28.54 -12.95
CA SER A 123 -9.32 -29.19 -11.70
C SER A 123 -10.56 -30.06 -11.87
N HIS A 124 -11.41 -29.76 -12.85
CA HIS A 124 -12.59 -30.53 -13.20
C HIS A 124 -12.31 -31.38 -14.45
N ARG A 125 -11.72 -32.56 -14.25
CA ARG A 125 -11.70 -33.58 -15.31
C ARG A 125 -13.13 -34.13 -15.48
N VAL A 126 -13.83 -33.66 -16.50
CA VAL A 126 -15.01 -34.34 -17.03
C VAL A 126 -14.52 -35.64 -17.65
N ARG A 127 -14.90 -36.76 -17.03
CA ARG A 127 -14.75 -38.12 -17.58
C ARG A 127 -15.83 -38.36 -18.62
#